data_AF-A0A969T4Q5-F1
#
_entry.id   AF-A0A969T4Q5-F1
#
_cell.length_a   1.000
_cell.length_b   1.000
_cell.length_c   1.000
_cell.angle_alpha   90.00
_cell.angle_beta   90.00
_cell.angle_gamma   90.00
#
_symmetry.space_group_name_H-M   'P 1'
#
loop_
_entity.id
_entity.type
_entity.pdbx_description
1 polymer ?
#
loop_
_entity_poly.entity_id
_entity_poly.type
_entity_poly.pdbx_seq_one_letter_code
_entity_poly.pdbx_strand_id
1 'polypeptide(L)'
;EAEGQVLDAPLFSHEEVSLLDSLQDQSVAPAKIWEEMDLQSRIQKALSLLKPKEQQVLILRFGLWGNEPHSLAEIGRLLGLSRERVRQSRKKASEAA
;
A
#
# COMPACT_ATOMS: atom_id res chain seq x y z
N GLU A 1 40.11 57.38 -16.48
CA GLU A 1 40.12 56.25 -15.52
C GLU A 1 38.94 55.37 -15.90
N ALA A 2 39.17 54.42 -16.81
CA ALA A 2 39.56 53.03 -16.55
C ALA A 2 38.32 52.13 -16.66
N GLU A 3 38.12 51.64 -17.88
CA GLU A 3 37.32 50.47 -18.22
C GLU A 3 37.87 49.22 -17.51
N GLY A 4 36.99 48.26 -17.26
CA GLY A 4 37.37 46.85 -17.08
C GLY A 4 37.40 46.34 -15.64
N GLN A 5 36.40 45.55 -15.27
CA GLN A 5 36.60 44.11 -15.15
C GLN A 5 35.27 43.37 -15.02
N VAL A 6 35.14 42.39 -15.92
CA VAL A 6 34.08 41.42 -16.04
C VAL A 6 34.43 40.21 -15.15
N LEU A 7 33.39 39.53 -14.66
CA LEU A 7 33.29 38.08 -14.38
C LEU A 7 34.15 37.48 -13.26
N ASP A 8 33.50 37.11 -12.14
CA ASP A 8 33.49 35.72 -11.66
C ASP A 8 32.64 35.59 -10.39
N ALA A 9 31.33 35.45 -10.59
CA ALA A 9 30.47 34.74 -9.64
C ALA A 9 29.43 34.03 -10.49
N PRO A 10 29.34 32.69 -10.44
CA PRO A 10 28.41 32.00 -11.31
C PRO A 10 27.01 32.39 -10.86
N LEU A 11 26.33 33.13 -11.73
CA LEU A 11 24.89 33.39 -11.64
C LEU A 11 24.17 32.08 -11.97
N PHE A 12 24.32 31.07 -11.10
CA PHE A 12 23.34 30.00 -11.03
C PHE A 12 22.14 30.61 -10.30
N SER A 13 21.27 31.21 -11.10
CA SER A 13 19.93 31.62 -10.72
C SER A 13 19.30 30.50 -9.89
N HIS A 14 18.90 30.85 -8.67
CA HIS A 14 18.24 29.97 -7.71
C HIS A 14 16.94 29.34 -8.27
N GLU A 15 16.46 29.83 -9.41
CA GLU A 15 15.28 29.34 -10.13
C GLU A 15 15.53 28.05 -10.93
N GLU A 16 16.75 27.82 -11.46
CA GLU A 16 17.03 26.58 -12.21
C GLU A 16 17.18 25.36 -11.29
N VAL A 17 17.68 25.56 -10.07
CA VAL A 17 17.81 24.51 -9.05
C VAL A 17 16.44 23.99 -8.63
N SER A 18 15.42 24.86 -8.60
CA SER A 18 14.04 24.51 -8.23
C SER A 18 13.37 23.60 -9.26
N LEU A 19 13.65 23.79 -10.56
CA LEU A 19 13.12 22.92 -11.62
C LEU A 19 13.82 21.57 -11.67
N LEU A 20 15.12 21.49 -11.37
CA LEU A 20 15.82 20.21 -11.24
C LEU A 20 15.35 19.40 -10.02
N ASP A 21 15.01 20.06 -8.90
CA ASP A 21 14.49 19.37 -7.71
C ASP A 21 13.03 18.90 -7.91
N SER A 22 12.28 19.55 -8.82
CA SER A 22 10.96 19.10 -9.27
C SER A 22 11.00 17.88 -10.22
N LEU A 23 12.19 17.50 -10.71
CA LEU A 23 12.40 16.26 -11.46
C LEU A 23 12.87 15.12 -10.55
N GLN A 24 12.59 15.20 -9.24
CA GLN A 24 12.62 14.01 -8.38
C GLN A 24 11.70 12.96 -9.00
N ASP A 25 12.34 11.92 -9.52
CA ASP A 25 11.71 10.80 -10.18
C ASP A 25 10.54 10.29 -9.33
N GLN A 26 9.33 10.43 -9.85
CA GLN A 26 8.10 9.90 -9.23
C GLN A 26 8.05 8.36 -9.32
N SER A 27 9.11 7.72 -9.84
CA SER A 27 9.23 6.27 -9.84
C SER A 27 9.28 5.73 -8.41
N VAL A 28 8.45 4.70 -8.17
CA VAL A 28 8.49 3.95 -6.93
C VAL A 28 9.83 3.22 -6.88
N ALA A 29 10.65 3.52 -5.88
CA ALA A 29 11.95 2.88 -5.70
C ALA A 29 11.81 1.34 -5.74
N PRO A 30 12.68 0.61 -6.48
CA PRO A 30 12.59 -0.85 -6.61
C PRO A 30 12.52 -1.59 -5.26
N ALA A 31 13.19 -1.07 -4.23
CA ALA A 31 13.14 -1.59 -2.88
C ALA A 31 11.72 -1.54 -2.27
N LYS A 32 10.97 -0.45 -2.50
CA LYS A 32 9.58 -0.32 -2.03
C LYS A 32 8.65 -1.31 -2.72
N ILE A 33 8.83 -1.52 -4.03
CA ILE A 33 8.07 -2.52 -4.80
C ILE A 33 8.33 -3.91 -4.21
N TRP A 34 9.60 -4.25 -3.95
CA TRP A 34 9.96 -5.54 -3.37
C TRP A 34 9.39 -5.75 -1.97
N GLU A 35 9.41 -4.72 -1.12
CA GLU A 35 8.82 -4.76 0.22
C GLU A 35 7.30 -5.00 0.17
N GLU A 36 6.60 -4.31 -0.73
CA GLU A 36 5.16 -4.50 -0.91
C GLU A 36 4.83 -5.91 -1.44
N MET A 37 5.62 -6.41 -2.38
CA MET A 37 5.50 -7.79 -2.88
C MET A 37 5.76 -8.83 -1.78
N ASP A 38 6.77 -8.64 -0.93
CA ASP A 38 7.05 -9.54 0.20
C ASP A 38 5.89 -9.52 1.20
N LEU A 39 5.38 -8.33 1.53
CA LEU A 39 4.22 -8.19 2.42
C LEU A 39 2.99 -8.91 1.87
N GLN A 40 2.68 -8.71 0.59
CA GLN A 40 1.57 -9.41 -0.06
C GLN A 40 1.77 -10.93 -0.06
N SER A 41 2.99 -11.40 -0.34
CA SER A 41 3.34 -12.83 -0.30
C SER A 41 3.13 -13.44 1.09
N ARG A 42 3.53 -12.72 2.14
CA ARG A 42 3.33 -13.15 3.53
C ARG A 42 1.85 -13.21 3.91
N ILE A 43 1.06 -12.21 3.51
CA ILE A 43 -0.39 -12.19 3.71
C ILE A 43 -1.03 -13.38 2.98
N GLN A 44 -0.64 -13.62 1.73
CA GLN A 44 -1.16 -14.74 0.94
C GLN A 44 -0.83 -16.10 1.57
N LYS A 45 0.41 -16.28 2.06
CA LYS A 45 0.82 -17.50 2.78
C LYS A 45 -0.01 -17.69 4.05
N ALA A 46 -0.18 -16.66 4.87
CA ALA A 46 -0.99 -16.74 6.08
C ALA A 46 -2.45 -17.11 5.77
N LEU A 47 -3.02 -16.50 4.74
CA LEU A 47 -4.39 -16.82 4.30
C LEU A 47 -4.50 -18.24 3.74
N SER A 48 -3.48 -18.76 3.05
CA SER A 48 -3.51 -20.12 2.50
C SER A 48 -3.66 -21.23 3.56
N LEU A 49 -3.32 -20.95 4.82
CA LEU A 49 -3.49 -21.87 5.96
C LEU A 49 -4.94 -21.95 6.46
N LEU A 50 -5.77 -20.98 6.07
CA LEU A 50 -7.17 -20.89 6.49
C LEU A 50 -8.09 -21.63 5.53
N LYS A 51 -9.32 -21.92 5.97
CA LYS A 51 -10.34 -22.48 5.09
C LYS A 51 -10.78 -21.43 4.05
N PRO A 52 -11.22 -21.82 2.85
CA PRO A 52 -11.65 -20.87 1.80
C PRO A 52 -12.67 -19.83 2.28
N LYS A 53 -13.63 -20.23 3.13
CA LYS A 53 -14.62 -19.31 3.70
C LYS A 53 -14.01 -18.32 4.71
N GLU A 54 -13.03 -18.74 5.50
CA GLU A 54 -12.33 -17.89 6.46
C GLU A 54 -11.44 -16.87 5.74
N GLN A 55 -10.75 -17.31 4.67
CA GLN A 55 -10.01 -16.44 3.76
C GLN A 55 -10.92 -15.34 3.19
N GLN A 56 -12.06 -15.72 2.61
CA GLN A 56 -13.01 -14.78 2.01
C GLN A 56 -13.54 -13.75 3.02
N VAL A 57 -13.79 -14.17 4.26
CA VAL A 57 -14.20 -13.27 5.34
C VAL A 57 -13.11 -12.22 5.62
N LEU A 58 -11.84 -12.62 5.69
CA LEU A 58 -10.74 -11.67 5.92
C LEU A 58 -10.49 -10.76 4.72
N ILE A 59 -10.56 -11.28 3.49
CA ILE A 59 -10.45 -10.51 2.25
C ILE A 59 -11.45 -9.36 2.22
N LEU A 60 -12.73 -9.69 2.40
CA LEU A 60 -13.80 -8.70 2.37
C LEU A 60 -13.74 -7.78 3.58
N ARG A 61 -13.31 -8.27 4.76
CA ARG A 61 -13.24 -7.45 5.97
C ARG A 61 -12.17 -6.37 5.89
N PHE A 62 -11.02 -6.70 5.32
CA PHE A 62 -9.85 -5.81 5.28
C PHE A 62 -9.64 -5.15 3.92
N GLY A 63 -10.47 -5.45 2.93
CA GLY A 63 -10.34 -4.89 1.59
C GLY A 63 -9.08 -5.35 0.86
N LEU A 64 -8.70 -6.62 1.02
CA LEU A 64 -7.50 -7.17 0.40
C LEU A 64 -7.73 -7.40 -1.10
N TRP A 65 -6.66 -7.33 -1.89
CA TRP A 65 -6.69 -7.53 -3.35
C TRP A 65 -7.67 -6.62 -4.10
N GLY A 66 -7.73 -5.34 -3.70
CA GLY A 66 -8.59 -4.35 -4.36
C GLY A 66 -10.07 -4.47 -4.04
N ASN A 67 -10.44 -5.27 -3.03
CA ASN A 67 -11.80 -5.28 -2.51
C ASN A 67 -12.04 -4.06 -1.62
N GLU A 68 -13.27 -3.58 -1.57
CA GLU A 68 -13.66 -2.60 -0.54
C GLU A 68 -13.81 -3.31 0.82
N PRO A 69 -13.50 -2.65 1.95
CA PRO A 69 -13.76 -3.19 3.28
C PRO A 69 -15.27 -3.30 3.57
N HIS A 70 -15.72 -4.46 4.05
CA HIS A 70 -17.12 -4.75 4.36
C HIS A 70 -17.36 -4.96 5.87
N SER A 71 -18.57 -4.62 6.32
CA SER A 71 -19.05 -4.94 7.66
C SER A 71 -19.31 -6.45 7.83
N LEU A 72 -19.27 -6.96 9.07
CA LEU A 72 -19.59 -8.37 9.33
C LEU A 72 -21.02 -8.75 8.88
N ALA A 73 -21.94 -7.79 8.86
CA ALA A 73 -23.31 -7.99 8.40
C ALA A 73 -23.37 -8.13 6.87
N GLU A 74 -22.65 -7.27 6.13
CA GLU A 74 -22.53 -7.38 4.67
C GLU A 74 -21.84 -8.66 4.24
N ILE A 75 -20.73 -9.01 4.90
CA ILE A 75 -20.03 -10.27 4.65
C ILE A 75 -20.96 -11.47 4.93
N GLY A 76 -21.77 -11.40 5.99
CA GLY A 76 -22.78 -12.42 6.28
C GLY A 76 -23.79 -12.57 5.15
N ARG A 77 -24.31 -11.46 4.63
CA ARG A 77 -25.23 -11.47 3.47
C ARG A 77 -24.57 -12.03 2.21
N LEU A 78 -23.34 -11.62 1.89
CA LEU A 78 -22.60 -12.05 0.71
C LEU A 78 -22.25 -13.54 0.74
N LEU A 79 -21.95 -14.09 1.92
CA LEU A 79 -21.51 -15.48 2.08
C LEU A 79 -22.64 -16.43 2.51
N GLY A 80 -23.87 -15.95 2.67
CA GLY A 80 -24.99 -16.73 3.19
C GLY A 80 -24.78 -17.21 4.63
N LEU A 81 -24.07 -16.42 5.45
CA LEU A 81 -23.71 -16.73 6.82
C LEU A 81 -24.40 -15.77 7.80
N SER A 82 -24.75 -16.27 8.98
CA SER A 82 -25.17 -15.38 10.06
C SER A 82 -24.00 -14.49 10.51
N ARG A 83 -24.32 -13.28 11.00
CA ARG A 83 -23.31 -12.34 11.55
C ARG A 83 -22.41 -13.00 12.60
N GLU A 84 -22.98 -13.84 13.46
CA GLU A 84 -22.24 -14.56 14.49
C GLU A 84 -21.30 -15.60 13.88
N ARG A 85 -21.72 -16.30 12.81
CA ARG A 85 -20.85 -17.24 12.10
C ARG A 85 -19.67 -16.54 11.42
N VAL A 86 -19.88 -15.35 10.86
CA VAL A 86 -18.78 -14.51 10.33
C VAL A 86 -17.84 -14.07 11.45
N ARG A 87 -18.37 -13.65 12.60
CA ARG A 87 -17.57 -13.27 13.78
C ARG A 87 -16.68 -14.43 14.26
N GLN A 88 -17.25 -15.63 14.37
CA GLN A 88 -16.52 -16.84 14.77
C GLN A 88 -15.44 -17.21 13.76
N SER A 89 -15.77 -17.17 12.46
CA SER A 89 -14.82 -17.46 11.39
C SER A 89 -13.65 -16.47 11.41
N ARG A 90 -13.94 -15.17 11.59
CA ARG A 90 -12.92 -14.13 11.75
C ARG A 90 -12.02 -14.39 12.96
N LYS A 91 -12.62 -14.67 14.13
CA LYS A 91 -11.87 -14.91 15.38
C LYS A 91 -10.91 -16.09 15.21
N LYS A 92 -11.42 -17.20 14.67
CA LYS A 92 -10.62 -18.40 14.44
C LYS A 92 -9.49 -18.14 13.45
N ALA A 93 -9.77 -17.38 12.39
CA ALA A 93 -8.77 -17.02 11.41
C ALA A 93 -7.66 -16.13 11.99
N SER A 94 -8.00 -15.19 12.88
CA SER A 94 -7.01 -14.35 13.56
C SER A 94 -6.19 -15.05 14.65
N GLU A 95 -6.65 -16.21 15.14
CA GLU A 95 -5.93 -17.02 16.14
C GLU A 95 -5.01 -18.06 15.48
N ALA A 96 -5.27 -18.42 14.22
CA ALA A 96 -4.53 -19.43 13.48
C ALA A 96 -3.37 -18.85 12.63
N ALA A 97 -3.33 -17.52 12.48
CA ALA A 97 -2.27 -16.78 11.78
C ALA A 97 -1.29 -16.18 12.80
#